data_AF-A0A7W4GFH9-F1
#
_entry.id   AF-A0A7W4GFH9-F1
#
_cell.length_a   1.000
_cell.length_b   1.000
_cell.length_c   1.000
_cell.angle_alpha   90.00
_cell.angle_beta   90.00
_cell.angle_gamma   90.00
#
_symmetry.space_group_name_H-M   'P 1'
#
loop_
_entity.id
_entity.type
_entity.pdbx_description
1 polymer ?
#
loop_
_entity_poly.entity_id
_entity_poly.type
_entity_poly.pdbx_seq_one_letter_code
_entity_poly.pdbx_strand_id
1 'polypeptide(L)' 'MLNMIGGLIAYQLKESKPQLNITDVDFNAISVMA' A
#
# COMPACT_ATOMS: atom_id res chain seq x y z
N MET A 1 -2.11 15.44 -1.06
CA MET A 1 -1.06 14.84 -1.90
C MET A 1 -0.30 13.71 -1.19
N LEU A 2 -0.32 13.59 0.13
CA LEU A 2 0.33 12.48 0.85
C LEU A 2 -0.39 11.13 0.62
N ASN A 3 -1.74 11.12 0.57
CA ASN A 3 -2.54 9.90 0.33
C ASN A 3 -2.19 9.16 -0.96
N MET A 4 -1.88 9.91 -2.02
CA MET A 4 -1.50 9.35 -3.31
C MET A 4 -0.12 8.68 -3.27
N ILE A 5 0.82 9.23 -2.49
CA ILE A 5 2.16 8.67 -2.31
C ILE A 5 2.09 7.40 -1.45
N GLY A 6 1.25 7.39 -0.39
CA GLY A 6 1.02 6.22 0.45
C GLY A 6 0.49 5.02 -0.35
N GLY A 7 -0.51 5.23 -1.20
CA GLY A 7 -1.05 4.20 -2.08
C GLY A 7 -0.01 3.66 -3.08
N LEU A 8 0.83 4.52 -3.66
CA LEU A 8 1.90 4.10 -4.58
C LEU A 8 3.00 3.28 -3.88
N ILE A 9 3.39 3.67 -2.66
CA ILE A 9 4.37 2.92 -1.86
C ILE A 9 3.79 1.56 -1.48
N ALA A 10 2.53 1.51 -1.02
CA ALA A 10 1.86 0.26 -0.69
C ALA A 10 1.73 -0.66 -1.91
N TYR A 11 1.47 -0.10 -3.09
CA TYR A 11 1.39 -0.84 -4.35
C TYR A 11 2.75 -1.44 -4.72
N GLN A 12 3.81 -0.63 -4.70
CA GLN A 12 5.17 -1.09 -4.97
C GLN A 12 5.62 -2.16 -3.97
N LEU A 13 5.27 -2.03 -2.69
CA LEU A 13 5.59 -3.02 -1.67
C LEU A 13 4.82 -4.33 -1.87
N LYS A 14 3.53 -4.26 -2.23
CA LYS A 14 2.69 -5.43 -2.52
C LYS A 14 3.22 -6.20 -3.74
N GLU A 15 3.64 -5.48 -4.78
CA GLU A 15 4.13 -6.07 -6.03
C GLU A 15 5.58 -6.56 -5.93
N SER A 16 6.50 -5.75 -5.38
CA SER A 16 7.93 -6.09 -5.29
C SER A 16 8.26 -7.04 -4.15
N LYS A 17 7.43 -7.13 -3.11
CA LYS A 17 7.69 -7.97 -1.93
C LYS A 17 6.45 -8.76 -1.52
N PRO A 18 6.04 -9.77 -2.30
CA PRO A 18 4.90 -10.62 -1.99
C PRO A 18 5.04 -11.34 -0.63
N GLN A 19 6.26 -11.53 -0.13
CA GLN A 19 6.53 -12.09 1.20
C GLN A 19 6.09 -11.19 2.37
N LEU A 20 5.85 -9.89 2.15
CA LEU A 20 5.24 -9.04 3.17
C LEU A 20 3.75 -9.34 3.38
N ASN A 21 3.13 -10.13 2.49
CA ASN A 21 1.73 -10.50 2.55
C ASN A 21 0.80 -9.29 2.81
N ILE A 22 1.05 -8.19 2.09
CA ILE A 22 0.21 -6.98 2.18
C ILE A 22 -1.16 -7.34 1.62
N THR A 23 -2.14 -7.47 2.51
CA THR A 23 -3.50 -7.81 2.12
C THR A 23 -4.21 -6.60 1.54
N ASP A 24 -5.31 -6.82 0.81
CA ASP A 24 -6.10 -5.72 0.26
C ASP A 24 -6.67 -4.80 1.35
N VAL A 25 -6.87 -5.32 2.56
CA VAL A 25 -7.28 -4.54 3.74
C VAL A 25 -6.15 -3.61 4.19
N ASP A 26 -4.92 -4.10 4.27
CA ASP A 26 -3.74 -3.30 4.64
C ASP A 26 -3.45 -2.24 3.58
N PHE A 27 -3.53 -2.62 2.30
CA PHE A 27 -3.36 -1.71 1.18
C PHE A 27 -4.41 -0.59 1.20
N ASN A 28 -5.68 -0.94 1.42
CA ASN A 28 -6.76 0.04 1.50
C ASN A 28 -6.61 0.96 2.72
N ALA A 29 -6.18 0.43 3.87
CA ALA A 29 -5.89 1.24 5.05
C ALA A 29 -4.79 2.28 4.77
N ILE A 30 -3.72 1.89 4.06
CA ILE A 30 -2.64 2.80 3.68
C ILE A 30 -3.08 3.80 2.60
N SER A 31 -3.90 3.37 1.64
CA SER A 31 -4.35 4.22 0.52
C SER A 31 -5.47 5.20 0.88
N VAL A 32 -6.19 4.98 1.99
CA VAL A 32 -7.28 5.85 2.44
C VAL A 32 -6.83 6.79 3.55
N MET A 33 -5.92 6.35 4.43
CA MET A 33 -5.49 7.12 5.61
C MET A 33 -4.22 7.98 5.40
N ALA A 34 -3.53 7.90 4.26
CA ALA A 34 -2.28 8.62 4.01
C ALA A 34 -2.45 10.06 3.52
#